data_AF-A0A971LK41-F1
#
_entry.id   AF-A0A971LK41-F1
#
_cell.length_a   1.000
_cell.length_b   1.000
_cell.length_c   1.000
_cell.angle_alpha   90.00
_cell.angle_beta   90.00
_cell.angle_gamma   90.00
#
_symmetry.space_group_name_H-M   'P 1'
#
loop_
_entity.id
_entity.type
_entity.pdbx_description
1 polymer ?
#
loop_
_entity_poly.entity_id
_entity_poly.type
_entity_poly.pdbx_seq_one_letter_code
_entity_poly.pdbx_strand_id
1 'polypeptide(L)'
;SITLLLAIVIFALVGTAARFGAGDFFTDLTQTLYDSIIAPLGAAMFAILAFYIASAAYRAFRMRSFEASLLLISAVLVMLGRAPVGELIWSQFPEIACWLVDIPNTVGQRSIMIGAAIGGFATSLRILLGIERGHLGGVE
;
A
#
# COMPACT_ATOMS: atom_id res chain seq x y z
N SER A 1 -17.28 17.43 -3.11
CA SER A 1 -16.11 17.87 -2.32
C SER A 1 -16.47 18.77 -1.15
N ILE A 2 -17.22 19.86 -1.32
CA ILE A 2 -17.65 20.73 -0.20
C ILE A 2 -18.55 20.01 0.81
N THR A 3 -19.48 19.17 0.34
CA THR A 3 -20.39 18.39 1.17
C THR A 3 -19.65 17.38 2.07
N LEU A 4 -18.62 16.70 1.53
CA LEU A 4 -17.78 15.79 2.30
C LEU A 4 -16.93 16.53 3.34
N LEU A 5 -16.37 17.69 2.99
CA LEU A 5 -15.63 18.52 3.94
C LEU A 5 -16.51 18.99 5.10
N LEU A 6 -17.74 19.46 4.80
CA LEU A 6 -18.72 19.84 5.83
C LEU A 6 -19.10 18.67 6.73
N ALA A 7 -19.34 17.49 6.16
CA ALA A 7 -19.67 16.29 6.94
C ALA A 7 -18.52 15.88 7.87
N ILE A 8 -17.27 15.96 7.41
CA ILE A 8 -16.08 15.66 8.22
C ILE A 8 -15.93 16.66 9.37
N VAL A 9 -16.14 17.95 9.11
CA VAL A 9 -16.07 19.01 10.14
C VAL A 9 -17.16 18.83 11.19
N ILE A 10 -18.41 18.54 10.78
CA ILE A 10 -19.52 18.28 11.70
C ILE A 10 -19.24 17.04 12.56
N PHE A 11 -18.76 15.95 11.94
CA PHE A 11 -18.41 14.73 12.66
C PHE A 11 -17.27 14.95 13.67
N ALA A 12 -16.25 15.74 13.31
CA ALA A 12 -15.15 16.10 14.21
C ALA A 12 -15.61 16.99 15.38
N LEU A 13 -16.53 17.93 15.14
CA LEU A 13 -17.10 18.79 16.19
C LEU A 13 -18.02 18.00 17.13
N VAL A 14 -18.85 17.10 16.61
CA VAL A 14 -19.70 16.22 17.41
C VAL A 14 -18.87 15.24 18.23
N GLY A 15 -17.82 14.65 17.64
CA GLY A 15 -16.92 13.73 18.33
C GLY A 15 -16.09 14.40 19.43
N THR A 16 -15.69 15.65 19.24
CA THR A 16 -15.01 16.42 20.30
C THR A 16 -16.00 16.83 21.40
N ALA A 17 -17.21 17.29 21.06
CA ALA A 17 -18.25 17.60 22.03
C ALA A 17 -18.64 16.38 22.90
N ALA A 18 -18.76 15.20 22.30
CA ALA A 18 -19.01 13.94 23.01
C ALA A 18 -17.89 13.59 24.02
N ARG A 19 -16.63 13.95 23.70
CA ARG A 19 -15.48 13.74 24.62
C ARG A 19 -15.42 14.76 25.76
N PHE A 20 -15.97 15.96 25.60
CA PHE A 20 -15.99 17.01 26.63
C PHE A 20 -17.20 16.93 27.58
N GLY A 21 -17.92 15.80 27.58
CA GLY A 21 -19.01 15.54 28.53
C GLY A 21 -20.38 16.06 28.10
N ALA A 22 -20.56 16.40 26.83
CA ALA A 22 -21.89 16.70 26.29
C ALA A 22 -22.70 15.40 26.12
N GLY A 23 -23.32 14.91 27.20
CA GLY A 23 -24.45 13.95 27.26
C GLY A 23 -24.37 12.61 26.49
N ASP A 24 -24.98 11.57 27.06
CA ASP A 24 -25.04 10.21 26.48
C ASP A 24 -25.55 10.15 25.02
N PHE A 25 -26.37 11.12 24.61
CA PHE A 25 -26.90 11.25 23.26
C PHE A 25 -25.81 11.42 22.19
N PHE A 26 -24.80 12.27 22.42
CA PHE A 26 -23.77 12.52 21.41
C PHE A 26 -22.77 11.35 21.30
N THR A 27 -22.53 10.64 22.41
CA THR A 27 -21.73 9.41 22.41
C THR A 27 -22.43 8.29 21.65
N ASP A 28 -23.72 8.09 21.88
CA ASP A 28 -24.51 7.03 21.23
C ASP A 28 -24.71 7.29 19.73
N LEU A 29 -24.96 8.55 19.35
CA LEU A 29 -25.02 8.97 17.95
C LEU A 29 -23.69 8.75 17.23
N THR A 30 -22.55 9.07 17.87
CA THR A 30 -21.23 8.89 17.26
C THR A 30 -20.90 7.40 17.08
N GLN A 31 -21.23 6.56 18.06
CA GLN A 31 -21.05 5.10 17.96
C GLN A 31 -21.95 4.49 16.86
N THR A 32 -23.23 4.85 16.85
CA THR A 32 -24.19 4.34 15.84
C THR A 32 -23.78 4.70 14.42
N LEU A 33 -23.33 5.95 14.21
CA LEU A 33 -22.82 6.40 12.91
C LEU A 33 -21.52 5.67 12.53
N TYR A 34 -20.63 5.45 13.48
CA TYR A 34 -19.38 4.73 13.24
C TYR A 34 -19.64 3.27 12.83
N ASP A 35 -20.47 2.55 13.59
CA ASP A 35 -20.77 1.14 13.34
C ASP A 35 -21.61 0.91 12.08
N SER A 36 -22.48 1.86 11.72
CA SER A 36 -23.35 1.73 10.55
C SER A 36 -22.69 2.16 9.24
N ILE A 37 -21.69 3.06 9.30
CA ILE A 37 -21.10 3.67 8.09
C ILE A 37 -19.62 3.32 7.99
N ILE A 38 -18.82 3.66 9.01
CA ILE A 38 -17.37 3.54 8.95
C ILE A 38 -16.92 2.07 9.04
N ALA A 39 -17.52 1.29 9.94
CA ALA A 39 -17.20 -0.13 10.10
C ALA A 39 -17.45 -0.95 8.81
N PRO A 40 -18.63 -0.90 8.16
CA PRO A 40 -18.86 -1.65 6.91
C PRO A 40 -18.04 -1.11 5.73
N LEU A 41 -17.76 0.20 5.66
CA LEU A 41 -16.85 0.75 4.65
C LEU A 41 -15.43 0.22 4.82
N GLY A 42 -14.91 0.21 6.05
CA GLY A 42 -13.60 -0.37 6.37
C GLY A 42 -13.56 -1.87 6.04
N ALA A 43 -14.59 -2.61 6.44
CA ALA A 43 -14.72 -4.03 6.12
C ALA A 43 -14.76 -4.27 4.60
N ALA A 44 -15.49 -3.46 3.82
CA ALA A 44 -15.54 -3.55 2.37
C ALA A 44 -14.16 -3.28 1.74
N MET A 45 -13.42 -2.28 2.23
CA MET A 45 -12.05 -2.02 1.77
C MET A 45 -11.13 -3.22 2.03
N PHE A 46 -11.17 -3.78 3.24
CA PHE A 46 -10.36 -4.97 3.57
C PHE A 46 -10.80 -6.21 2.79
N ALA A 47 -12.09 -6.41 2.57
CA ALA A 47 -12.60 -7.52 1.77
C ALA A 47 -12.11 -7.43 0.32
N ILE A 48 -12.23 -6.25 -0.30
CA ILE A 48 -11.72 -6.01 -1.66
C ILE A 48 -10.20 -6.24 -1.70
N LEU A 49 -9.45 -5.70 -0.72
CA LEU A 49 -8.01 -5.90 -0.61
C LEU A 49 -7.65 -7.39 -0.51
N ALA A 50 -8.35 -8.15 0.32
CA ALA A 50 -8.13 -9.59 0.49
C ALA A 50 -8.34 -10.35 -0.83
N PHE A 51 -9.43 -10.06 -1.56
CA PHE A 51 -9.68 -10.65 -2.88
C PHE A 51 -8.60 -10.27 -3.91
N TYR A 52 -8.14 -9.02 -3.93
CA TYR A 52 -7.06 -8.58 -4.81
C TYR A 52 -5.74 -9.27 -4.49
N ILE A 53 -5.37 -9.36 -3.21
CA ILE A 53 -4.15 -10.04 -2.76
C ILE A 53 -4.24 -11.53 -3.12
N ALA A 54 -5.36 -12.20 -2.87
CA ALA A 54 -5.55 -13.59 -3.23
C ALA A 54 -5.41 -13.83 -4.74
N SER A 55 -6.01 -12.98 -5.58
CA SER A 55 -5.91 -13.06 -7.04
C SER A 55 -4.50 -12.75 -7.56
N ALA A 56 -3.81 -11.79 -6.96
CA ALA A 56 -2.42 -11.48 -7.28
C ALA A 56 -1.48 -12.62 -6.87
N ALA A 57 -1.65 -13.17 -5.67
CA ALA A 57 -0.89 -14.29 -5.15
C ALA A 57 -1.07 -15.54 -6.02
N TYR A 58 -2.30 -15.88 -6.44
CA TYR A 58 -2.54 -17.00 -7.34
C TYR A 58 -1.80 -16.85 -8.69
N ARG A 59 -1.76 -15.63 -9.23
CA ARG A 59 -1.02 -15.33 -10.47
C ARG A 59 0.50 -15.35 -10.25
N ALA A 60 0.98 -14.87 -9.11
CA ALA A 60 2.41 -14.80 -8.77
C ALA A 60 3.00 -16.17 -8.38
N PHE A 61 2.24 -17.02 -7.71
CA PHE A 61 2.67 -18.36 -7.28
C PHE A 61 2.58 -19.43 -8.38
N ARG A 62 2.02 -19.11 -9.55
CA ARG A 62 2.06 -19.99 -10.71
C ARG A 62 3.46 -19.98 -11.33
N MET A 63 4.34 -20.82 -10.76
CA MET A 63 5.71 -21.09 -11.19
C MET A 63 5.77 -21.37 -12.70
N ARG A 64 6.21 -20.38 -13.47
CA ARG A 64 6.34 -20.47 -14.94
C ARG A 64 7.72 -20.14 -15.45
N SER A 65 8.57 -19.55 -14.62
CA SER A 65 9.95 -19.18 -14.95
C SER A 65 10.87 -19.36 -13.73
N PHE A 66 12.17 -19.45 -13.99
CA PHE A 66 13.19 -19.50 -12.95
C PHE A 66 13.13 -18.27 -12.03
N GLU A 67 12.88 -17.10 -12.60
CA GLU A 67 12.70 -15.85 -11.87
C GLU A 67 11.53 -15.91 -10.88
N ALA A 68 10.37 -16.43 -11.33
CA ALA A 68 9.20 -16.60 -10.47
C ALA A 68 9.48 -17.58 -9.31
N SER A 69 10.28 -18.62 -9.54
CA SER A 69 10.68 -19.54 -8.48
C SER A 69 11.59 -18.93 -7.43
N LEU A 70 12.51 -18.07 -7.86
CA LEU A 70 13.43 -17.39 -6.96
C LEU A 70 12.67 -16.36 -6.09
N LEU A 71 11.68 -15.69 -6.68
CA LEU A 71 10.74 -14.82 -5.95
C LEU A 71 9.86 -15.59 -4.98
N LEU A 72 9.34 -16.77 -5.37
CA LEU A 72 8.53 -17.61 -4.49
C LEU A 72 9.33 -18.06 -3.25
N ILE A 73 10.55 -18.57 -3.44
CA ILE A 73 11.42 -19.00 -2.33
C ILE A 73 11.73 -17.83 -1.41
N SER A 74 12.08 -16.68 -1.99
CA SER A 74 12.34 -15.44 -1.24
C SER A 74 11.13 -15.02 -0.39
N ALA A 75 9.92 -15.09 -0.94
CA ALA A 75 8.69 -14.75 -0.24
C ALA A 75 8.41 -15.70 0.94
N VAL A 76 8.59 -17.02 0.74
CA VAL A 76 8.41 -18.01 1.81
C VAL A 76 9.40 -17.78 2.96
N LEU A 77 10.68 -17.52 2.65
CA LEU A 77 11.70 -17.25 3.66
C LEU A 77 11.37 -16.00 4.49
N VAL A 78 10.92 -14.92 3.84
CA VAL A 78 10.54 -13.68 4.54
C VAL A 78 9.29 -13.86 5.37
N MET A 79 8.26 -14.55 4.86
CA MET A 79 7.05 -14.83 5.64
C MET A 79 7.37 -15.66 6.88
N LEU A 80 8.27 -16.65 6.77
CA LEU A 80 8.66 -17.47 7.90
C LEU A 80 9.49 -16.68 8.92
N GLY A 81 10.45 -15.86 8.48
CA GLY A 81 11.28 -15.06 9.39
C GLY A 81 10.55 -13.88 10.06
N ARG A 82 9.44 -13.39 9.49
CA ARG A 82 8.60 -12.32 10.09
C ARG A 82 7.46 -12.87 10.96
N ALA A 83 7.10 -14.14 10.81
CA ALA A 83 6.10 -14.78 11.65
C ALA A 83 6.72 -15.19 13.00
N PRO A 84 6.01 -15.00 14.13
CA PRO A 84 6.52 -15.39 15.46
C PRO A 84 6.78 -16.90 15.59
N VAL A 85 6.21 -17.71 14.69
CA VAL A 85 6.44 -19.17 14.63
C VAL A 85 7.80 -19.53 14.01
N GLY A 86 8.38 -18.66 13.18
CA GLY A 86 9.67 -18.94 12.53
C GLY A 86 10.83 -19.03 13.51
N GLU A 87 10.87 -18.14 14.50
CA GLU A 87 11.88 -18.14 15.55
C GLU A 87 11.84 -19.41 16.41
N LEU A 88 10.65 -19.95 16.65
CA LEU A 88 10.45 -21.20 17.41
C LEU A 88 10.97 -22.44 16.67
N ILE A 89 10.98 -22.43 15.33
CA ILE A 89 11.47 -23.55 14.51
C ILE A 89 13.00 -23.46 14.37
N TRP A 90 13.52 -22.27 14.07
CA TRP A 90 14.96 -22.04 13.92
C TRP A 90 15.30 -20.57 14.11
N SER A 91 16.20 -20.28 15.05
CA SER A 91 16.59 -18.92 15.46
C SER A 91 17.22 -18.06 14.35
N GLN A 92 17.65 -18.68 13.25
CA GLN A 92 18.34 -18.00 12.15
C GLN A 92 17.39 -17.57 11.02
N PHE A 93 16.13 -18.04 11.00
CA PHE A 93 15.14 -17.58 10.01
C PHE A 93 14.92 -16.06 10.02
N PRO A 94 14.81 -15.39 11.20
CA PRO A 94 14.68 -13.93 11.25
C PRO A 94 15.89 -13.20 10.66
N GLU A 95 17.12 -13.70 10.89
CA GLU A 95 18.35 -13.08 10.38
C GLU A 95 18.41 -13.12 8.85
N ILE A 96 18.04 -14.25 8.25
CA ILE A 96 17.96 -14.40 6.78
C ILE A 96 16.89 -13.47 6.20
N ALA A 97 15.72 -13.39 6.84
CA ALA A 97 14.65 -12.50 6.40
C ALA A 97 15.03 -11.02 6.52
N CYS A 98 15.72 -10.63 7.60
CA CYS A 98 16.29 -9.29 7.75
C CYS A 98 17.31 -8.99 6.66
N TRP A 99 18.28 -9.88 6.43
CA TRP A 99 19.27 -9.70 5.37
C TRP A 99 18.62 -9.50 3.98
N LEU A 100 17.59 -10.29 3.65
CA LEU A 100 16.90 -10.21 2.36
C LEU A 100 16.14 -8.88 2.16
N VAL A 101 15.54 -8.37 3.23
CA VAL A 101 14.78 -7.10 3.20
C VAL A 101 15.72 -5.89 3.30
N ASP A 102 16.78 -5.97 4.10
CA ASP A 102 17.59 -4.79 4.40
C ASP A 102 18.66 -4.53 3.33
N ILE A 103 19.14 -5.57 2.63
CA ILE A 103 20.19 -5.44 1.62
C ILE A 103 19.63 -5.51 0.18
N PRO A 104 19.19 -6.66 -0.37
CA PRO A 104 18.72 -6.72 -1.76
C PRO A 104 17.53 -5.83 -2.07
N ASN A 105 16.52 -5.79 -1.18
CA ASN A 105 15.31 -5.03 -1.43
C ASN A 105 15.57 -3.51 -1.41
N THR A 106 16.36 -3.01 -0.45
CA THR A 106 16.70 -1.58 -0.39
C THR A 106 17.57 -1.14 -1.56
N VAL A 107 18.53 -1.97 -2.00
CA VAL A 107 19.35 -1.71 -3.19
C VAL A 107 18.47 -1.66 -4.44
N GLY A 108 17.56 -2.62 -4.60
CA GLY A 108 16.62 -2.67 -5.73
C GLY A 108 15.74 -1.42 -5.80
N GLN A 109 15.13 -1.04 -4.67
CA GLN A 109 14.30 0.18 -4.60
C GLN A 109 15.10 1.45 -4.93
N ARG A 110 16.32 1.58 -4.40
CA ARG A 110 17.20 2.72 -4.70
C ARG A 110 17.59 2.77 -6.17
N SER A 111 17.90 1.63 -6.79
CA SER A 111 18.21 1.56 -8.22
C SER A 111 17.02 1.97 -9.09
N ILE A 112 15.81 1.51 -8.73
CA ILE A 112 14.58 1.88 -9.45
C ILE A 112 14.33 3.39 -9.33
N MET A 113 14.43 3.96 -8.14
CA MET A 113 14.22 5.41 -7.93
C MET A 113 15.22 6.25 -8.72
N ILE A 114 16.51 5.89 -8.70
CA ILE A 114 17.55 6.60 -9.46
C ILE A 114 17.30 6.46 -10.96
N GLY A 115 17.01 5.25 -11.45
CA GLY A 115 16.71 4.99 -12.85
C GLY A 115 15.48 5.76 -13.34
N ALA A 116 14.42 5.80 -12.53
CA ALA A 116 13.21 6.55 -12.83
C ALA A 116 13.48 8.06 -12.87
N ALA A 117 14.27 8.59 -11.93
CA ALA A 117 14.64 10.00 -11.93
C ALA A 117 15.42 10.38 -13.19
N ILE A 118 16.46 9.62 -13.56
CA ILE A 118 17.24 9.86 -14.77
C ILE A 118 16.37 9.72 -16.03
N GLY A 119 15.51 8.70 -16.09
CA GLY A 119 14.55 8.52 -17.17
C GLY A 119 13.62 9.72 -17.32
N GLY A 120 13.09 10.25 -16.21
CA GLY A 120 12.27 11.45 -16.18
C GLY A 120 13.00 12.72 -16.59
N PHE A 121 14.27 12.87 -16.19
CA PHE A 121 15.11 13.99 -16.67
C PHE A 121 15.36 13.90 -18.18
N ALA A 122 15.62 12.69 -18.71
CA ALA A 122 15.85 12.48 -20.13
C ALA A 122 14.60 12.79 -20.97
N THR A 123 13.41 12.36 -20.53
CA THR A 123 12.14 12.71 -21.21
C THR A 123 11.88 14.21 -21.13
N SER A 124 12.09 14.84 -19.96
CA SER A 124 11.94 16.29 -19.81
C SER A 124 12.89 17.06 -20.74
N LEU A 125 14.14 16.62 -20.90
CA LEU A 125 15.09 17.27 -21.79
C LEU A 125 14.72 17.11 -23.27
N ARG A 126 14.23 15.93 -23.67
CA ARG A 126 13.73 15.68 -25.04
C ARG A 126 12.54 16.55 -25.40
N ILE A 127 11.66 16.81 -24.43
CA ILE A 127 10.54 17.75 -24.58
C ILE A 127 11.05 19.19 -24.71
N LEU A 128 11.97 19.63 -23.83
CA LEU A 128 12.52 20.99 -23.86
C LEU A 128 13.30 21.31 -25.13
N LEU A 129 14.06 20.35 -25.66
CA LEU A 129 14.81 20.48 -26.91
C LEU A 129 13.91 20.41 -28.16
N GLY A 130 12.59 20.21 -28.00
CA GLY A 130 11.63 20.17 -29.10
C GLY A 130 11.75 18.94 -30.01
N ILE A 131 12.49 17.93 -29.57
CA ILE A 131 12.68 16.66 -30.27
C ILE A 131 11.42 15.79 -30.11
N GLU A 132 10.76 15.85 -28.95
CA GLU A 132 9.45 15.23 -28.73
C GLU A 132 8.31 16.22 -28.98
N ARG A 133 7.66 16.10 -30.15
CA ARG A 133 6.52 16.95 -30.57
C ARG A 133 5.14 16.37 -30.25
N GLY A 134 5.07 15.30 -29.44
CA GLY A 134 3.81 14.61 -29.14
C GLY A 134 2.73 15.49 -28.50
N HIS A 135 3.12 16.54 -27.76
CA HIS A 135 2.20 17.51 -27.15
C HIS A 135 1.63 18.55 -28.15
N LEU A 136 2.15 18.60 -29.39
CA LEU A 136 1.73 19.55 -30.44
C LEU A 136 0.87 18.90 -31.54
N GLY A 137 0.47 17.63 -31.39
CA GLY A 137 -0.38 16.95 -32.38
C GLY A 137 0.34 16.62 -33.69
N GLY A 138 1.61 16.22 -33.62
CA GLY A 138 2.32 15.66 -34.78
C GLY A 138 1.66 14.37 -35.24
N VAL A 139 1.02 14.40 -36.41
CA VAL A 139 0.61 13.20 -37.14
C VAL A 139 1.87 12.58 -37.72
N GLU A 140 2.33 11.51 -37.08
CA GLU A 140 2.87 10.27 -37.68
C GLU A 140 3.01 9.21 -36.57
#